data_AF-A0A533ZJ46-F1
#
_entry.id   AF-A0A533ZJ46-F1
#
_cell.length_a   1.000
_cell.length_b   1.000
_cell.length_c   1.000
_cell.angle_alpha   90.00
_cell.angle_beta   90.00
_cell.angle_gamma   90.00
#
_symmetry.space_group_name_H-M   'P 1'
#
loop_
_entity.id
_entity.type
_entity.pdbx_description
1 polymer ?
#
loop_
_entity_poly.entity_id
_entity_poly.type
_entity_poly.pdbx_seq_one_letter_code
_entity_poly.pdbx_strand_id
1 'polypeptide(L)'
;MKKLISFLSVVAVLATFGATPAFPLASSKFAAEVSDITLIRNSSSNAAPKTVLRTTIKTPNKKDLLIGVSLETALFTQTQVKSKGGTPDSASASATLEVSVLLDGKRFNPTDRSGAFPPKVVFDKRAQTLSATLGGFQSCVDLNGDGVIDVATECTLTDEEIELILDTMAAHHFNFMAANLPPGNHTLEVQVGIGVDTSFGAGSASATAGVGRGSLTVEEVRAINQVVPGAGIEFDFLQ
;
A
#
# COMPACT_ATOMS: atom_id res chain seq x y z
N MET A 1 28.18 -24.28 76.77
CA MET A 1 27.04 -25.24 76.76
C MET A 1 26.28 -25.07 75.46
N LYS A 2 26.07 -26.16 74.69
CA LYS A 2 25.20 -26.37 73.50
C LYS A 2 25.52 -25.52 72.23
N LYS A 3 26.31 -26.03 71.26
CA LYS A 3 25.93 -26.73 69.98
C LYS A 3 24.87 -25.94 69.16
N LEU A 4 24.96 -25.66 67.85
CA LEU A 4 25.20 -26.55 66.71
C LEU A 4 25.44 -25.75 65.40
N ILE A 5 26.04 -26.45 64.43
CA ILE A 5 26.36 -26.13 63.03
C ILE A 5 25.09 -25.94 62.17
N SER A 6 25.08 -25.02 61.18
CA SER A 6 24.92 -25.30 59.73
C SER A 6 24.16 -24.26 58.87
N PHE A 7 24.61 -24.20 57.61
CA PHE A 7 23.96 -23.82 56.34
C PHE A 7 23.85 -22.36 55.87
N LEU A 8 24.87 -22.02 55.08
CA LEU A 8 24.94 -21.16 53.91
C LEU A 8 23.72 -21.30 52.94
N SER A 9 23.05 -20.20 52.60
CA SER A 9 22.41 -20.02 51.28
C SER A 9 22.15 -18.55 50.97
N VAL A 10 23.06 -17.98 50.18
CA VAL A 10 22.91 -16.72 49.46
C VAL A 10 21.91 -16.95 48.31
N VAL A 11 20.77 -16.27 48.32
CA VAL A 11 19.87 -16.20 47.15
C VAL A 11 20.14 -14.89 46.43
N ALA A 12 21.09 -14.93 45.50
CA ALA A 12 21.24 -13.93 44.46
C ALA A 12 20.24 -14.26 43.35
N VAL A 13 19.18 -13.46 43.23
CA VAL A 13 18.25 -13.53 42.10
C VAL A 13 18.99 -12.99 40.87
N LEU A 14 19.52 -13.92 40.07
CA LEU A 14 20.14 -13.65 38.78
C LEU A 14 19.02 -13.43 37.76
N ALA A 15 18.88 -12.19 37.27
CA ALA A 15 17.99 -11.85 36.17
C ALA A 15 18.49 -12.53 34.89
N THR A 16 17.85 -13.62 34.49
CA THR A 16 18.03 -14.23 33.18
C THR A 16 17.36 -13.35 32.12
N PHE A 17 18.14 -12.48 31.48
CA PHE A 17 17.76 -11.96 30.17
C PHE A 17 17.65 -13.14 29.21
N GLY A 18 16.45 -13.33 28.65
CA GLY A 18 16.19 -14.36 27.65
C GLY A 18 17.05 -14.13 26.41
N ALA A 19 18.10 -14.92 26.25
CA ALA A 19 18.75 -15.09 24.96
C ALA A 19 17.77 -15.88 24.07
N THR A 20 17.12 -15.19 23.13
CA THR A 20 16.46 -15.89 22.01
C THR A 20 17.52 -16.72 21.29
N PRO A 21 17.31 -18.02 21.06
CA PRO A 21 18.30 -18.84 20.36
C PRO A 21 18.51 -18.29 18.95
N ALA A 22 19.71 -17.79 18.67
CA ALA A 22 20.15 -17.49 17.32
C ALA A 22 20.47 -18.82 16.63
N PHE A 23 19.51 -19.35 15.87
CA PHE A 23 19.81 -20.48 14.99
C PHE A 23 20.84 -20.03 13.95
N PRO A 24 21.93 -20.80 13.72
CA PRO A 24 22.86 -20.48 12.66
C PRO A 24 22.13 -20.57 11.32
N LEU A 25 21.94 -19.42 10.68
CA LEU A 25 21.43 -19.39 9.31
C LEU A 25 22.46 -20.03 8.39
N ALA A 26 22.03 -20.98 7.56
CA ALA A 26 22.85 -21.53 6.50
C ALA A 26 23.26 -20.40 5.56
N SER A 27 24.54 -20.36 5.18
CA SER A 27 25.03 -19.38 4.21
C SER A 27 24.52 -19.78 2.83
N SER A 28 23.43 -19.19 2.36
CA SER A 28 22.90 -19.36 1.01
C SER A 28 23.03 -18.06 0.22
N LYS A 29 23.28 -18.18 -1.10
CA LYS A 29 23.25 -17.04 -2.02
C LYS A 29 21.84 -16.58 -2.38
N PHE A 30 20.84 -17.31 -1.92
CA PHE A 30 19.43 -17.08 -2.19
C PHE A 30 18.61 -17.35 -0.92
N ALA A 31 17.69 -16.44 -0.61
CA ALA A 31 16.69 -16.61 0.43
C ALA A 31 15.32 -16.31 -0.17
N ALA A 32 14.30 -17.09 0.19
CA ALA A 32 12.94 -16.83 -0.23
C ALA A 32 11.97 -17.07 0.90
N GLU A 33 10.86 -16.37 0.83
CA GLU A 33 9.70 -16.57 1.68
C GLU A 33 8.46 -16.40 0.82
N VAL A 34 7.49 -17.26 1.05
CA VAL A 34 6.19 -17.22 0.39
C VAL A 34 5.13 -17.13 1.47
N SER A 35 4.13 -16.28 1.24
CA SER A 35 2.96 -16.17 2.10
C SER A 35 1.74 -16.69 1.36
N ASP A 36 0.91 -17.44 2.09
CA ASP A 36 -0.48 -17.67 1.70
C ASP A 36 -1.31 -16.38 1.90
N ILE A 37 -2.61 -16.41 1.64
CA ILE A 37 -3.48 -15.22 1.65
C ILE A 37 -3.42 -14.47 3.00
N THR A 38 -2.77 -13.30 3.00
CA THR A 38 -2.72 -12.41 4.17
C THR A 38 -3.52 -11.15 3.88
N LEU A 39 -4.82 -11.18 4.18
CA LEU A 39 -5.74 -10.06 3.97
C LEU A 39 -5.47 -8.94 4.99
N ILE A 40 -4.58 -8.02 4.62
CA ILE A 40 -4.43 -6.76 5.35
C ILE A 40 -5.52 -5.81 4.87
N ARG A 41 -6.65 -5.80 5.59
CA ARG A 41 -7.67 -4.77 5.42
C ARG A 41 -7.21 -3.50 6.11
N ASN A 42 -7.07 -2.44 5.32
CA ASN A 42 -6.80 -1.13 5.85
C ASN A 42 -7.73 -0.11 5.17
N SER A 43 -8.60 0.48 5.97
CA SER A 43 -9.68 1.37 5.52
C SER A 43 -9.49 2.81 6.01
N SER A 44 -8.27 3.20 6.40
CA SER A 44 -8.01 4.54 6.91
C SER A 44 -6.73 5.13 6.33
N SER A 45 -6.75 6.44 6.05
CA SER A 45 -5.65 7.23 5.49
C SER A 45 -4.39 7.29 6.36
N ASN A 46 -4.45 6.82 7.62
CA ASN A 46 -3.40 7.00 8.63
C ASN A 46 -2.88 5.69 9.25
N ALA A 47 -3.24 4.54 8.70
CA ALA A 47 -2.83 3.29 9.30
C ALA A 47 -1.36 2.97 9.02
N ALA A 48 -0.66 2.60 10.08
CA ALA A 48 0.76 2.30 10.03
C ALA A 48 1.06 1.13 9.07
N PRO A 49 2.15 1.19 8.29
CA PRO A 49 2.56 0.09 7.43
C PRO A 49 2.72 -1.21 8.20
N LYS A 50 2.38 -2.33 7.55
CA LYS A 50 2.43 -3.67 8.13
C LYS A 50 3.46 -4.53 7.42
N THR A 51 4.28 -5.24 8.18
CA THR A 51 5.19 -6.25 7.62
C THR A 51 4.38 -7.46 7.15
N VAL A 52 4.47 -7.79 5.87
CA VAL A 52 3.76 -8.93 5.23
C VAL A 52 4.66 -10.12 4.97
N LEU A 53 5.94 -9.87 4.69
CA LEU A 53 6.96 -10.89 4.42
C LEU A 53 8.21 -10.47 5.18
N ARG A 54 8.90 -11.42 5.80
CA ARG A 54 10.20 -11.28 6.42
C ARG A 54 11.13 -12.46 6.12
N THR A 55 12.31 -12.17 5.56
CA THR A 55 13.39 -13.17 5.40
C THR A 55 14.70 -12.70 6.02
N THR A 56 15.67 -13.60 6.13
CA THR A 56 17.03 -13.28 6.60
C THR A 56 18.05 -13.93 5.69
N ILE A 57 19.07 -13.18 5.31
CA ILE A 57 20.17 -13.66 4.45
C ILE A 57 21.50 -13.34 5.10
N LYS A 58 22.47 -14.25 4.97
CA LYS A 58 23.84 -14.01 5.41
C LYS A 58 24.68 -13.54 4.24
N THR A 59 25.29 -12.36 4.37
CA THR A 59 26.16 -11.78 3.34
C THR A 59 27.63 -11.91 3.74
N PRO A 60 28.52 -12.23 2.79
CA PRO A 60 29.96 -12.04 2.95
C PRO A 60 30.33 -10.56 2.69
N ASN A 61 31.61 -10.22 2.89
CA ASN A 61 32.09 -8.84 2.91
C ASN A 61 31.77 -8.05 1.62
N LYS A 62 30.98 -6.97 1.75
CA LYS A 62 30.60 -5.99 0.69
C LYS A 62 29.86 -6.62 -0.48
N LYS A 63 28.71 -7.24 -0.20
CA LYS A 63 27.81 -7.74 -1.24
C LYS A 63 26.57 -6.89 -1.38
N ASP A 64 26.00 -6.96 -2.57
CA ASP A 64 24.74 -6.32 -2.89
C ASP A 64 23.63 -7.37 -2.83
N LEU A 65 22.41 -6.93 -2.53
CA LEU A 65 21.22 -7.76 -2.54
C LEU A 65 20.28 -7.29 -3.64
N LEU A 66 19.89 -8.22 -4.52
CA LEU A 66 18.73 -8.06 -5.40
C LEU A 66 17.52 -8.65 -4.69
N ILE A 67 16.47 -7.85 -4.54
CA ILE A 67 15.30 -8.16 -3.72
C ILE A 67 14.07 -8.08 -4.62
N GLY A 68 13.53 -9.24 -5.02
CA GLY A 68 12.27 -9.34 -5.74
C GLY A 68 11.10 -9.45 -4.77
N VAL A 69 10.10 -8.58 -4.92
CA VAL A 69 8.86 -8.63 -4.14
C VAL A 69 7.70 -8.78 -5.11
N SER A 70 6.98 -9.91 -5.02
CA SER A 70 5.73 -10.15 -5.75
C SER A 70 4.57 -10.21 -4.78
N LEU A 71 3.47 -9.49 -5.06
CA LEU A 71 2.28 -9.47 -4.22
C LEU A 71 1.01 -9.46 -5.07
N GLU A 72 0.02 -10.25 -4.69
CA GLU A 72 -1.35 -10.13 -5.13
C GLU A 72 -1.97 -8.89 -4.46
N THR A 73 -2.50 -7.96 -5.25
CA THR A 73 -3.10 -6.71 -4.76
C THR A 73 -4.58 -6.65 -5.09
N ALA A 74 -5.36 -5.99 -4.24
CA ALA A 74 -6.78 -5.75 -4.47
C ALA A 74 -7.14 -4.33 -4.08
N LEU A 75 -7.80 -3.61 -4.99
CA LEU A 75 -8.34 -2.28 -4.75
C LEU A 75 -9.85 -2.26 -4.98
N PHE A 76 -10.58 -1.69 -4.03
CA PHE A 76 -12.00 -1.44 -4.11
C PHE A 76 -12.27 0.05 -3.92
N THR A 77 -13.09 0.61 -4.81
CA THR A 77 -13.52 2.00 -4.83
C THR A 77 -14.97 2.00 -5.28
N GLN A 78 -15.79 2.76 -4.60
CA GLN A 78 -17.19 2.95 -4.91
C GLN A 78 -17.44 4.44 -4.85
N THR A 79 -18.04 4.98 -5.91
CA THR A 79 -18.52 6.35 -5.96
C THR A 79 -19.99 6.31 -6.37
N GLN A 80 -20.80 7.08 -5.67
CA GLN A 80 -22.21 7.29 -5.97
C GLN A 80 -22.43 8.79 -5.96
N VAL A 81 -23.12 9.29 -7.00
CA VAL A 81 -23.57 10.68 -7.11
C VAL A 81 -25.09 10.72 -7.01
N LYS A 82 -25.61 11.83 -6.50
CA LYS A 82 -27.04 12.16 -6.44
C LYS A 82 -27.21 13.59 -6.93
N SER A 83 -27.60 13.72 -8.18
CA SER A 83 -27.92 15.00 -8.80
C SER A 83 -29.44 15.15 -8.98
N LYS A 84 -29.92 16.40 -8.91
CA LYS A 84 -31.32 16.75 -9.17
C LYS A 84 -31.41 18.13 -9.81
N GLY A 85 -32.32 18.28 -10.78
CA GLY A 85 -32.71 19.57 -11.35
C GLY A 85 -31.58 20.28 -12.09
N GLY A 86 -30.66 19.52 -12.70
CA GLY A 86 -29.52 20.05 -13.43
C GLY A 86 -28.40 20.59 -12.53
N THR A 87 -28.44 20.30 -11.22
CA THR A 87 -27.34 20.68 -10.31
C THR A 87 -26.29 19.57 -10.29
N PRO A 88 -25.02 19.84 -10.67
CA PRO A 88 -23.98 18.81 -10.70
C PRO A 88 -23.70 18.24 -9.29
N ASP A 89 -23.44 16.94 -9.21
CA ASP A 89 -22.91 16.27 -8.02
C ASP A 89 -21.68 15.43 -8.41
N SER A 90 -20.72 15.33 -7.50
CA SER A 90 -19.48 14.59 -7.72
C SER A 90 -19.08 13.77 -6.50
N ALA A 91 -18.51 12.59 -6.75
CA ALA A 91 -17.97 11.69 -5.75
C ALA A 91 -16.65 11.08 -6.24
N SER A 92 -15.62 11.20 -5.42
CA SER A 92 -14.27 10.69 -5.63
C SER A 92 -13.90 9.66 -4.56
N ALA A 93 -13.26 8.58 -4.98
CA ALA A 93 -12.68 7.55 -4.13
C ALA A 93 -11.31 7.16 -4.66
N SER A 94 -10.29 7.12 -3.80
CA SER A 94 -8.96 6.64 -4.14
C SER A 94 -8.45 5.61 -3.15
N ALA A 95 -7.74 4.62 -3.68
CA ALA A 95 -7.05 3.60 -2.93
C ALA A 95 -5.65 3.42 -3.51
N THR A 96 -4.64 3.40 -2.65
CA THR A 96 -3.23 3.24 -3.02
C THR A 96 -2.59 2.18 -2.12
N LEU A 97 -1.77 1.33 -2.71
CA LEU A 97 -1.01 0.28 -2.06
C LEU A 97 0.47 0.52 -2.31
N GLU A 98 1.19 0.80 -1.25
CA GLU A 98 2.60 1.14 -1.29
C GLU A 98 3.42 0.06 -0.61
N VAL A 99 4.54 -0.33 -1.24
CA VAL A 99 5.46 -1.33 -0.73
C VAL A 99 6.81 -0.66 -0.45
N SER A 100 7.38 -0.98 0.71
CA SER A 100 8.73 -0.58 1.10
C SER A 100 9.44 -1.77 1.73
N VAL A 101 10.76 -1.84 1.59
CA VAL A 101 11.57 -2.89 2.21
C VAL A 101 12.42 -2.27 3.31
N LEU A 102 12.32 -2.81 4.53
CA LEU A 102 13.26 -2.51 5.60
C LEU A 102 14.43 -3.47 5.56
N LEU A 103 15.63 -2.93 5.76
CA LEU A 103 16.86 -3.70 5.96
C LEU A 103 17.29 -3.52 7.41
N ASP A 104 17.37 -4.61 8.17
CA ASP A 104 17.70 -4.62 9.59
C ASP A 104 16.83 -3.66 10.42
N GLY A 105 15.53 -3.63 10.09
CA GLY A 105 14.54 -2.73 10.72
C GLY A 105 14.67 -1.26 10.31
N LYS A 106 15.55 -0.90 9.38
CA LYS A 106 15.78 0.48 8.93
C LYS A 106 15.24 0.70 7.51
N ARG A 107 14.65 1.88 7.28
CA ARG A 107 14.28 2.37 5.95
C ARG A 107 15.53 2.81 5.18
N PHE A 108 15.39 2.95 3.87
CA PHE A 108 16.42 3.57 3.05
C PHE A 108 16.76 4.98 3.56
N ASN A 109 18.06 5.24 3.73
CA ASN A 109 18.59 6.54 4.11
C ASN A 109 19.29 7.18 2.89
N PRO A 110 18.78 8.32 2.39
CA PRO A 110 19.35 8.97 1.21
C PRO A 110 20.74 9.60 1.46
N THR A 111 21.09 9.89 2.72
CA THR A 111 22.37 10.54 3.07
C THR A 111 23.55 9.59 2.98
N ASP A 112 23.42 8.38 3.52
CA ASP A 112 24.45 7.35 3.50
C ASP A 112 24.22 6.26 2.43
N ARG A 113 23.08 6.34 1.72
CA ARG A 113 22.61 5.37 0.70
C ARG A 113 22.51 3.94 1.22
N SER A 114 22.26 3.79 2.52
CA SER A 114 22.04 2.49 3.16
C SER A 114 20.57 2.10 3.12
N GLY A 115 20.30 0.79 3.14
CA GLY A 115 18.95 0.23 3.05
C GLY A 115 18.53 -0.17 1.64
N ALA A 116 17.27 -0.57 1.48
CA ALA A 116 16.73 -1.05 0.22
C ALA A 116 16.15 0.10 -0.63
N PHE A 117 16.63 0.25 -1.86
CA PHE A 117 16.19 1.24 -2.84
C PHE A 117 15.37 0.56 -3.95
N PRO A 118 14.30 1.17 -4.49
CA PRO A 118 13.72 2.46 -4.10
C PRO A 118 13.11 2.43 -2.69
N PRO A 119 13.04 3.58 -1.98
CA PRO A 119 12.53 3.63 -0.61
C PRO A 119 11.07 3.18 -0.50
N LYS A 120 10.30 3.39 -1.57
CA LYS A 120 8.88 3.10 -1.66
C LYS A 120 8.47 2.96 -3.13
N VAL A 121 7.59 2.01 -3.40
CA VAL A 121 6.99 1.77 -4.73
C VAL A 121 5.50 1.66 -4.55
N VAL A 122 4.74 2.30 -5.43
CA VAL A 122 3.29 2.09 -5.48
C VAL A 122 3.05 0.84 -6.32
N PHE A 123 2.59 -0.23 -5.68
CA PHE A 123 2.26 -1.50 -6.33
C PHE A 123 0.89 -1.44 -6.99
N ASP A 124 -0.04 -0.71 -6.39
CA ASP A 124 -1.36 -0.55 -6.99
C ASP A 124 -1.93 0.81 -6.59
N LYS A 125 -2.61 1.47 -7.51
CA LYS A 125 -3.36 2.71 -7.27
C LYS A 125 -4.59 2.67 -8.14
N ARG A 126 -5.71 3.10 -7.55
CA ARG A 126 -6.91 3.46 -8.30
C ARG A 126 -7.49 4.73 -7.69
N ALA A 127 -7.62 5.77 -8.49
CA ALA A 127 -8.44 6.93 -8.20
C ALA A 127 -9.62 6.94 -9.17
N GLN A 128 -10.82 7.15 -8.63
CA GLN A 128 -12.07 7.16 -9.36
C GLN A 128 -12.85 8.40 -8.98
N THR A 129 -13.26 9.19 -9.95
CA THR A 129 -14.19 10.32 -9.78
C THR A 129 -15.37 10.10 -10.70
N LEU A 130 -16.57 10.10 -10.12
CA LEU A 130 -17.83 10.08 -10.84
C LEU A 130 -18.49 11.44 -10.65
N SER A 131 -18.87 12.08 -11.74
CA SER A 131 -19.63 13.33 -11.74
C SER A 131 -20.88 13.13 -12.58
N ALA A 132 -22.00 13.68 -12.14
CA ALA A 132 -23.22 13.68 -12.94
C ALA A 132 -24.03 14.96 -12.74
N THR A 133 -24.62 15.42 -13.84
CA THR A 133 -25.62 16.46 -13.87
C THR A 133 -26.90 15.83 -14.41
N LEU A 134 -27.87 15.57 -13.53
CA LEU A 134 -29.13 14.92 -13.85
C LEU A 134 -30.26 15.96 -13.75
N GLY A 135 -30.83 16.27 -14.91
CA GLY A 135 -31.87 17.26 -15.12
C GLY A 135 -33.23 16.82 -14.61
N GLY A 136 -33.61 15.59 -14.96
CA GLY A 136 -34.99 15.12 -14.83
C GLY A 136 -35.99 16.05 -15.54
N PHE A 137 -37.28 15.92 -15.20
CA PHE A 137 -38.31 16.84 -15.65
C PHE A 137 -38.30 18.09 -14.77
N GLN A 138 -37.84 19.23 -15.31
CA GLN A 138 -37.70 20.46 -14.51
C GLN A 138 -39.06 21.13 -14.27
N SER A 139 -39.94 21.09 -15.28
CA SER A 139 -41.34 21.49 -15.20
C SER A 139 -42.12 20.85 -16.33
N CYS A 140 -43.28 20.28 -16.01
CA CYS A 140 -44.26 19.81 -16.98
C CYS A 140 -45.61 20.45 -16.65
N VAL A 141 -46.24 21.07 -17.64
CA VAL A 141 -47.57 21.67 -17.49
C VAL A 141 -48.41 21.29 -18.71
N ASP A 142 -49.63 20.80 -18.48
CA ASP A 142 -50.59 20.55 -19.56
C ASP A 142 -50.93 21.89 -20.23
N LEU A 143 -50.34 22.12 -21.39
CA LEU A 143 -50.40 23.40 -22.10
C LEU A 143 -51.63 23.46 -22.99
N ASN A 144 -52.13 22.30 -23.41
CA ASN A 144 -53.23 22.15 -24.35
C ASN A 144 -54.59 21.89 -23.66
N GLY A 145 -54.58 21.51 -22.37
CA GLY A 145 -55.75 21.29 -21.53
C GLY A 145 -56.49 19.96 -21.76
N ASP A 146 -55.86 18.98 -22.40
CA ASP A 146 -56.46 17.68 -22.73
C ASP A 146 -56.38 16.65 -21.59
N GLY A 147 -55.72 17.00 -20.48
CA GLY A 147 -55.55 16.14 -19.31
C GLY A 147 -54.40 15.13 -19.45
N VAL A 148 -53.59 15.21 -20.49
CA VAL A 148 -52.43 14.36 -20.77
C VAL A 148 -51.19 15.25 -20.93
N ILE A 149 -50.13 14.94 -20.19
CA ILE A 149 -48.84 15.65 -20.34
C ILE A 149 -48.02 14.97 -21.44
N ASP A 150 -47.82 15.67 -22.56
CA ASP A 150 -46.87 15.28 -23.60
C ASP A 150 -45.45 15.73 -23.25
N VAL A 151 -44.61 14.76 -22.87
CA VAL A 151 -43.22 15.00 -22.46
C VAL A 151 -42.38 15.71 -23.54
N ALA A 152 -42.68 15.51 -24.82
CA ALA A 152 -41.88 16.09 -25.90
C ALA A 152 -42.17 17.58 -26.14
N THR A 153 -43.37 18.04 -25.79
CA THR A 153 -43.84 19.40 -26.13
C THR A 153 -44.24 20.24 -24.92
N GLU A 154 -44.53 19.60 -23.79
CA GLU A 154 -45.09 20.22 -22.58
C GLU A 154 -44.18 20.10 -21.35
N CYS A 155 -43.00 19.48 -21.49
CA CYS A 155 -41.97 19.41 -20.47
C CYS A 155 -40.70 20.16 -20.88
N THR A 156 -40.09 20.85 -19.92
CA THR A 156 -38.73 21.40 -20.08
C THR A 156 -37.70 20.34 -19.67
N LEU A 157 -36.91 19.91 -20.64
CA LEU A 157 -35.79 18.98 -20.46
C LEU A 157 -34.48 19.79 -20.43
N THR A 158 -33.59 19.44 -19.52
CA THR A 158 -32.21 19.96 -19.51
C THR A 158 -31.26 18.83 -19.86
N ASP A 159 -30.15 19.15 -20.51
CA ASP A 159 -29.14 18.16 -20.85
C ASP A 159 -28.61 17.44 -19.60
N GLU A 160 -28.37 16.15 -19.76
CA GLU A 160 -27.84 15.29 -18.70
C GLU A 160 -26.47 14.78 -19.10
N GLU A 161 -25.53 14.80 -18.18
CA GLU A 161 -24.15 14.35 -18.39
C GLU A 161 -23.70 13.44 -17.25
N ILE A 162 -22.88 12.45 -17.61
CA ILE A 162 -22.20 11.56 -16.68
C ILE A 162 -20.75 11.49 -17.11
N GLU A 163 -19.84 11.83 -16.20
CA GLU A 163 -18.40 11.73 -16.39
C GLU A 163 -17.82 10.74 -15.39
N LEU A 164 -16.97 9.85 -15.89
CA LEU A 164 -16.19 8.92 -15.09
C LEU A 164 -14.71 9.09 -15.40
N ILE A 165 -13.95 9.55 -14.42
CA ILE A 165 -12.50 9.64 -14.48
C ILE A 165 -11.91 8.49 -13.68
N LEU A 166 -11.01 7.73 -14.32
CA LEU A 166 -10.27 6.62 -13.72
C LEU A 166 -8.77 6.82 -13.96
N ASP A 167 -8.01 6.85 -12.87
CA ASP A 167 -6.55 6.82 -12.89
C ASP A 167 -6.07 5.56 -12.15
N THR A 168 -5.35 4.70 -12.86
CA THR A 168 -4.86 3.42 -12.34
C THR A 168 -3.37 3.23 -12.58
N MET A 169 -2.67 2.66 -11.61
CA MET A 169 -1.28 2.26 -11.76
C MET A 169 -1.08 0.91 -11.08
N ALA A 170 -0.38 -0.04 -11.72
CA ALA A 170 -0.18 -1.38 -11.17
C ALA A 170 1.24 -1.90 -11.44
N ALA A 171 1.80 -2.57 -10.42
CA ALA A 171 3.02 -3.35 -10.44
C ALA A 171 2.85 -4.52 -9.47
N HIS A 172 2.76 -5.76 -9.98
CA HIS A 172 2.57 -6.96 -9.16
C HIS A 172 3.89 -7.65 -8.78
N HIS A 173 5.01 -7.14 -9.31
CA HIS A 173 6.36 -7.47 -8.90
C HIS A 173 7.26 -6.24 -9.09
N PHE A 174 8.14 -5.98 -8.13
CA PHE A 174 9.15 -4.94 -8.25
C PHE A 174 10.47 -5.39 -7.63
N ASN A 175 11.58 -4.91 -8.22
CA ASN A 175 12.93 -5.18 -7.72
C ASN A 175 13.42 -4.02 -6.86
N PHE A 176 13.85 -4.36 -5.66
CA PHE A 176 14.59 -3.49 -4.77
C PHE A 176 16.06 -3.93 -4.73
N MET A 177 16.95 -3.01 -4.37
CA MET A 177 18.39 -3.23 -4.31
C MET A 177 18.92 -2.68 -3.00
N ALA A 178 19.78 -3.43 -2.33
CA ALA A 178 20.57 -2.91 -1.21
C ALA A 178 22.06 -3.13 -1.52
N ALA A 179 22.85 -2.06 -1.47
CA ALA A 179 24.23 -2.10 -1.94
C ALA A 179 25.24 -2.08 -0.77
N ASN A 180 26.40 -2.70 -0.99
CA ASN A 180 27.58 -2.66 -0.12
C ASN A 180 27.32 -3.11 1.34
N LEU A 181 26.56 -4.18 1.54
CA LEU A 181 26.25 -4.65 2.88
C LEU A 181 27.52 -5.17 3.60
N PRO A 182 27.70 -4.86 4.89
CA PRO A 182 28.78 -5.44 5.69
C PRO A 182 28.58 -6.96 5.82
N PRO A 183 29.64 -7.71 6.17
CA PRO A 183 29.47 -9.14 6.42
C PRO A 183 28.59 -9.36 7.67
N GLY A 184 27.56 -10.18 7.55
CA GLY A 184 26.64 -10.43 8.66
C GLY A 184 25.34 -11.10 8.24
N ASN A 185 24.45 -11.27 9.22
CA ASN A 185 23.08 -11.67 8.95
C ASN A 185 22.24 -10.40 8.81
N HIS A 186 21.51 -10.29 7.70
CA HIS A 186 20.63 -9.17 7.42
C HIS A 186 19.18 -9.64 7.35
N THR A 187 18.31 -8.95 8.08
CA THR A 187 16.86 -9.20 8.05
C THR A 187 16.21 -8.24 7.07
N LEU A 188 15.41 -8.78 6.16
CA LEU A 188 14.60 -8.01 5.23
C LEU A 188 13.13 -8.13 5.62
N GLU A 189 12.43 -7.00 5.68
CA GLU A 189 11.01 -6.95 6.00
C GLU A 189 10.28 -6.15 4.93
N VAL A 190 9.36 -6.78 4.21
CA VAL A 190 8.47 -6.12 3.25
C VAL A 190 7.32 -5.50 4.04
N GLN A 191 7.23 -4.17 3.99
CA GLN A 191 6.14 -3.42 4.59
C GLN A 191 5.18 -2.91 3.53
N VAL A 192 3.90 -3.10 3.79
CA VAL A 192 2.80 -2.56 2.98
C VAL A 192 2.13 -1.42 3.73
N GLY A 193 2.08 -0.26 3.09
CA GLY A 193 1.24 0.86 3.45
C GLY A 193 0.01 0.92 2.54
N ILE A 194 -1.12 1.32 3.09
CA ILE A 194 -2.35 1.56 2.32
C ILE A 194 -2.79 2.99 2.59
N GLY A 195 -3.02 3.73 1.50
CA GLY A 195 -3.66 5.04 1.52
C GLY A 195 -5.05 4.92 0.94
N VAL A 196 -6.03 5.53 1.61
CA VAL A 196 -7.39 5.66 1.07
C VAL A 196 -7.85 7.10 1.26
N ASP A 197 -8.56 7.63 0.28
CA ASP A 197 -9.17 8.95 0.34
C ASP A 197 -10.54 8.94 -0.33
N THR A 198 -11.49 9.70 0.21
CA THR A 198 -12.86 9.78 -0.29
C THR A 198 -13.39 11.19 -0.12
N SER A 199 -14.03 11.72 -1.17
CA SER A 199 -14.73 13.00 -1.17
C SER A 199 -16.05 12.83 -1.89
N PHE A 200 -17.14 13.40 -1.38
CA PHE A 200 -18.45 13.28 -2.00
C PHE A 200 -19.36 14.45 -1.60
N GLY A 201 -20.25 14.84 -2.51
CA GLY A 201 -21.34 15.76 -2.25
C GLY A 201 -22.56 15.07 -1.65
N ALA A 202 -23.67 15.03 -2.39
CA ALA A 202 -24.94 14.48 -1.92
C ALA A 202 -24.99 12.94 -1.94
N GLY A 203 -24.11 12.31 -2.72
CA GLY A 203 -23.98 10.87 -2.82
C GLY A 203 -23.14 10.22 -1.71
N SER A 204 -22.29 9.26 -2.08
CA SER A 204 -21.41 8.54 -1.14
C SER A 204 -20.16 8.02 -1.83
N ALA A 205 -19.04 7.89 -1.10
CA ALA A 205 -17.84 7.25 -1.58
C ALA A 205 -17.23 6.28 -0.55
N SER A 206 -16.63 5.19 -1.02
CA SER A 206 -15.93 4.20 -0.20
C SER A 206 -14.69 3.70 -0.92
N ALA A 207 -13.60 3.48 -0.19
CA ALA A 207 -12.36 2.94 -0.71
C ALA A 207 -11.73 1.95 0.28
N THR A 208 -11.19 0.84 -0.23
CA THR A 208 -10.35 -0.08 0.54
C THR A 208 -9.30 -0.72 -0.36
N ALA A 209 -8.16 -1.05 0.24
CA ALA A 209 -7.14 -1.87 -0.42
C ALA A 209 -6.84 -3.11 0.42
N GLY A 210 -6.21 -4.09 -0.22
CA GLY A 210 -5.73 -5.30 0.43
C GLY A 210 -4.57 -5.93 -0.33
N VAL A 211 -3.80 -6.74 0.38
CA VAL A 211 -2.78 -7.64 -0.16
C VAL A 211 -3.24 -9.08 0.03
N GLY A 212 -2.86 -9.94 -0.91
CA GLY A 212 -3.13 -11.37 -0.89
C GLY A 212 -1.84 -12.18 -0.75
N ARG A 213 -1.71 -13.22 -1.57
CA ARG A 213 -0.51 -14.07 -1.61
C ARG A 213 0.70 -13.28 -2.09
N GLY A 214 1.89 -13.73 -1.70
CA GLY A 214 3.11 -13.05 -2.06
C GLY A 214 4.34 -13.92 -1.99
N SER A 215 5.40 -13.47 -2.66
CA SER A 215 6.73 -14.05 -2.57
C SER A 215 7.78 -12.96 -2.43
N LEU A 216 8.69 -13.13 -1.48
CA LEU A 216 9.92 -12.37 -1.33
C LEU A 216 11.08 -13.26 -1.75
N THR A 217 11.89 -12.79 -2.67
CA THR A 217 13.13 -13.46 -3.12
C THR A 217 14.29 -12.51 -2.95
N VAL A 218 15.38 -12.99 -2.36
CA VAL A 218 16.59 -12.21 -2.09
C VAL A 218 17.79 -12.98 -2.60
N GLU A 219 18.54 -12.35 -3.49
CA GLU A 219 19.76 -12.92 -4.08
C GLU A 219 20.97 -12.06 -3.74
N GLU A 220 22.06 -12.71 -3.36
CA GLU A 220 23.36 -12.06 -3.21
C GLU A 220 23.99 -11.87 -4.60
N VAL A 221 24.16 -10.62 -5.00
CA VAL A 221 24.74 -10.24 -6.30
C VAL A 221 26.01 -9.40 -6.12
N ARG A 222 26.76 -9.28 -7.21
CA ARG A 222 27.83 -8.29 -7.37
C ARG A 222 27.41 -7.36 -8.49
N ALA A 223 26.89 -6.19 -8.15
CA ALA A 223 26.43 -5.22 -9.14
C ALA A 223 27.48 -4.12 -9.36
N ILE A 224 27.38 -3.45 -10.52
CA ILE A 224 28.00 -2.14 -10.71
C ILE A 224 26.94 -1.10 -10.32
N ASN A 225 27.18 -0.39 -9.23
CA ASN A 225 26.20 0.53 -8.67
C ASN A 225 26.22 1.87 -9.43
N GLN A 226 25.20 2.14 -10.24
CA GLN A 226 24.97 3.43 -10.91
C GLN A 226 23.62 4.01 -10.50
N VAL A 227 23.59 5.30 -10.17
CA VAL A 227 22.36 6.04 -9.81
C VAL A 227 22.00 6.96 -10.97
N VAL A 228 20.84 6.74 -11.60
CA VAL A 228 20.28 7.68 -12.58
C VAL A 228 19.36 8.65 -11.82
N PRO A 229 19.60 9.97 -11.86
CA PRO A 229 18.70 10.94 -11.25
C PRO A 229 17.36 11.00 -12.01
N GLY A 230 16.26 10.67 -11.33
CA GLY A 230 14.89 11.08 -11.66
C GLY A 230 14.29 10.59 -12.99
N ALA A 231 13.43 9.58 -12.94
CA ALA A 231 12.35 9.40 -13.91
C ALA A 231 11.02 9.43 -13.13
N GLY A 232 10.53 10.64 -12.85
CA GLY A 232 9.15 10.81 -12.41
C GLY A 232 8.23 10.49 -13.59
N ILE A 233 7.12 9.81 -13.33
CA ILE A 233 6.04 9.71 -14.31
C ILE A 233 5.27 11.02 -14.20
N GLU A 234 5.53 11.96 -15.11
CA GLU A 234 4.79 13.22 -15.22
C GLU A 234 3.66 13.00 -16.22
N PHE A 235 2.42 13.04 -15.75
CA PHE A 235 1.27 13.13 -16.63
C PHE A 235 1.02 14.62 -16.91
N ASP A 236 1.40 15.08 -18.09
CA ASP A 236 1.05 16.41 -18.58
C ASP A 236 -0.42 16.41 -19.01
N PHE A 237 -1.32 16.80 -18.10
CA PHE A 237 -2.75 16.93 -18.37
C PHE A 237 -3.13 18.33 -18.90
N LEU A 238 -2.21 19.02 -19.59
CA LEU A 238 -2.49 20.28 -20.27
C LEU A 238 -2.00 20.27 -21.72
N GLN A 239 -2.72 19.56 -22.59
CA GLN A 239 -2.91 19.95 -24.00
C GLN A 239 -4.37 19.78 -24.39
#